data_AF-A0A235BUF4-F1
#
_entry.id   AF-A0A235BUF4-F1
#
_cell.length_a   1.000
_cell.length_b   1.000
_cell.length_c   1.000
_cell.angle_alpha   90.00
_cell.angle_beta   90.00
_cell.angle_gamma   90.00
#
_symmetry.space_group_name_H-M   'P 1'
#
loop_
_entity.id
_entity.type
_entity.pdbx_description
1 polymer ?
#
loop_
_entity_poly.entity_id
_entity_poly.type
_entity_poly.pdbx_seq_one_letter_code
_entity_poly.pdbx_strand_id
1 'polypeptide(L)' 'MGRLARVIFSGLIYHVVNRGNNRQYVFEDDVDFEKYLELLGRYKERYGFRL' A
#
# COMPACT_ATOMS: atom_id res chain seq x y z
N MET A 1 -0.55 -22.38 6.66
CA MET A 1 -1.02 -22.77 5.32
C MET A 1 -0.70 -21.62 4.36
N GLY A 2 0.02 -21.89 3.27
CA GLY A 2 0.52 -20.84 2.37
C GLY A 2 -0.55 -20.33 1.41
N ARG A 3 -0.63 -19.02 1.19
CA ARG A 3 -1.38 -18.48 0.05
C ARG A 3 -0.58 -18.72 -1.23
N LEU A 4 -1.26 -19.05 -2.31
CA LEU A 4 -0.67 -19.03 -3.65
C LEU A 4 -0.17 -17.62 -3.98
N ALA A 5 0.88 -17.53 -4.80
CA ALA A 5 1.37 -16.27 -5.31
C ALA A 5 0.26 -15.53 -6.08
N ARG A 6 0.18 -14.21 -5.91
CA ARG A 6 -0.73 -13.39 -6.72
C ARG A 6 -0.20 -13.33 -8.14
N VAL A 7 -1.07 -13.54 -9.11
CA VAL A 7 -0.75 -13.32 -10.52
C VAL A 7 -0.74 -11.81 -10.77
N ILE A 8 0.33 -11.30 -11.37
CA ILE A 8 0.53 -9.88 -11.66
C ILE A 8 0.80 -9.72 -13.14
N PHE A 9 0.04 -8.84 -13.80
CA PHE A 9 0.23 -8.43 -15.18
C PHE A 9 0.33 -6.92 -15.31
N SER A 10 1.13 -6.47 -16.27
CA SER A 10 1.26 -5.05 -16.63
C SER A 10 -0.06 -4.52 -17.21
N GLY A 11 -0.39 -3.27 -16.92
CA GLY A 11 -1.57 -2.58 -17.44
C GLY A 11 -2.90 -2.89 -16.75
N LEU A 12 -2.91 -3.81 -15.77
CA LEU A 12 -4.12 -4.08 -14.98
C LEU A 12 -4.26 -3.10 -13.80
N ILE A 13 -5.50 -2.97 -13.33
CA ILE A 13 -5.86 -2.18 -12.16
C ILE A 13 -5.90 -3.10 -10.94
N TYR A 14 -5.31 -2.66 -9.84
CA TYR A 14 -5.26 -3.40 -8.58
C TYR A 14 -5.90 -2.59 -7.47
N HIS A 15 -6.80 -3.24 -6.72
CA HIS A 15 -7.31 -2.67 -5.47
C HIS A 15 -6.40 -3.09 -4.32
N VAL A 16 -5.71 -2.12 -3.72
CA VAL A 16 -4.80 -2.33 -2.59
C VAL A 16 -5.45 -1.78 -1.33
N VAL A 17 -5.51 -2.60 -0.28
CA VAL A 17 -6.05 -2.22 1.03
C VAL A 17 -4.99 -2.42 2.10
N ASN A 18 -4.90 -1.46 3.03
CA ASN A 18 -4.09 -1.58 4.24
C ASN A 18 -5.00 -1.81 5.45
N ARG A 19 -4.67 -2.77 6.31
CA ARG A 19 -5.46 -3.10 7.50
C ARG A 19 -4.49 -3.38 8.66
N GLY A 20 -4.73 -2.73 9.79
CA GLY A 20 -3.97 -2.97 11.00
C GLY A 20 -4.13 -4.40 11.48
N ASN A 21 -3.08 -4.93 12.11
CA ASN A 21 -3.15 -6.23 12.74
C ASN A 21 -4.28 -6.23 13.78
N ASN A 22 -4.99 -7.35 13.93
CA ASN A 22 -6.12 -7.45 14.86
C ASN A 22 -7.19 -6.33 14.73
N ARG A 23 -7.37 -5.74 13.53
CA ARG A 23 -8.30 -4.60 13.30
C ARG A 23 -7.93 -3.33 14.04
N GLN A 24 -6.69 -3.21 14.50
CA GLN A 24 -6.19 -1.97 15.07
C GLN A 24 -6.14 -0.88 14.00
N TYR A 25 -6.07 0.36 14.46
CA TYR A 25 -5.79 1.49 13.60
C TYR A 25 -4.46 1.27 12.86
N VAL A 26 -4.42 1.68 11.59
CA VAL A 26 -3.22 1.55 10.74
C VAL A 26 -2.17 2.58 11.12
N PHE A 27 -2.61 3.76 11.54
CA PHE A 27 -1.80 4.89 11.96
C PHE A 27 -2.12 5.19 13.43
N GLU A 28 -1.10 5.39 14.24
CA GLU A 28 -1.28 5.72 15.66
C GLU A 28 -1.64 7.20 15.82
N ASP A 29 -1.04 8.05 14.98
CA ASP A 29 -1.27 9.49 14.93
C ASP A 29 -1.20 10.05 13.50
N ASP A 30 -1.33 11.38 13.38
CA ASP A 30 -1.26 12.08 12.11
C ASP A 30 0.15 12.05 11.49
N VAL A 31 1.21 11.96 12.31
CA VAL A 31 2.60 11.91 11.85
C VAL A 31 2.86 10.62 11.07
N ASP A 32 2.33 9.50 11.54
CA ASP A 32 2.37 8.22 10.82
C ASP A 32 1.69 8.31 9.45
N PHE A 33 0.53 8.97 9.39
CA PHE A 33 -0.22 9.14 8.15
C PHE A 33 0.52 10.05 7.15
N GLU A 34 1.07 11.16 7.61
CA GLU A 34 1.90 12.05 6.79
C GLU A 34 3.12 11.30 6.23
N LYS A 35 3.78 10.48 7.08
CA LYS A 35 4.92 9.68 6.64
C LYS A 35 4.51 8.64 5.59
N TYR A 36 3.34 8.03 5.75
CA TYR A 36 2.80 7.12 4.75
C TYR A 36 2.58 7.82 3.39
N LEU A 37 2.03 9.03 3.37
CA LEU A 37 1.82 9.81 2.15
C LEU A 37 3.16 10.17 1.47
N GLU A 38 4.17 10.56 2.25
CA GLU A 38 5.53 10.82 1.74
C GLU A 38 6.11 9.56 1.05
N LEU A 39 6.01 8.40 1.71
CA LEU A 39 6.50 7.14 1.15
C LEU A 39 5.72 6.74 -0.11
N LEU A 40 4.39 6.91 -0.10
CA LEU A 40 3.54 6.62 -1.25
C LEU A 40 3.93 7.48 -2.45
N GLY A 41 4.18 8.77 -2.25
CA GLY A 41 4.67 9.69 -3.28
C GLY A 41 6.05 9.26 -3.82
N ARG A 42 7.01 9.02 -2.92
CA ARG A 42 8.36 8.56 -3.29
C ARG A 42 8.34 7.30 -4.15
N TYR A 43 7.49 6.33 -3.82
CA TYR A 43 7.42 5.08 -4.56
C TYR A 43 6.61 5.20 -5.85
N LYS A 44 5.61 6.08 -5.90
CA LYS A 44 4.93 6.45 -7.14
C LYS A 44 5.92 7.00 -8.16
N GLU A 45 6.80 7.92 -7.74
CA GLU A 45 7.85 8.47 -8.61
C GLU A 45 8.86 7.40 -9.03
N ARG A 46 9.33 6.58 -8.07
CA ARG A 46 10.32 5.53 -8.35
C ARG A 46 9.84 4.47 -9.33
N TYR A 47 8.56 4.09 -9.28
CA TYR A 47 8.01 2.95 -10.03
C TYR A 47 7.02 3.35 -11.12
N GLY A 48 6.63 4.62 -11.23
CA GLY A 48 5.82 5.14 -12.34
C GLY A 48 4.38 4.62 -12.40
N PHE A 49 3.80 4.17 -11.28
CA PHE A 49 2.40 3.70 -11.26
C PHE A 49 1.39 4.84 -11.14
N ARG A 50 0.13 4.55 -11.48
CA ARG A 50 -1.00 5.48 -11.35
C ARG A 50 -1.80 5.12 -10.10
N LEU A 51 -2.15 6.14 -9.31
CA LEU A 51 -3.05 6.06 -8.15
C LEU A 51 -4.45 6.50 -8.58
#